data_AF-A0A2D5MRV3-F1
#
_entry.id   AF-A0A2D5MRV3-F1
#
_cell.length_a   1.000
_cell.length_b   1.000
_cell.length_c   1.000
_cell.angle_alpha   90.00
_cell.angle_beta   90.00
_cell.angle_gamma   90.00
#
_symmetry.space_group_name_H-M   'P 1'
#
loop_
_entity.id
_entity.type
_entity.pdbx_description
1 polymer ?
#
loop_
_entity_poly.entity_id
_entity_poly.type
_entity_poly.pdbx_seq_one_letter_code
_entity_poly.pdbx_strand_id
1 'polypeptide(L)'
;IVNSYTYVKAIAEELRGLAVECNVPIVTATQTTRSGYGNSDPDLTDTSESFGLPATADFMFALISTDELEQQGRIMVKQLKNRYNETAASRKFMVGIDRSKMRLYDVAEDASDININQEDPGEEFSQFTQTQNRLSKFAEWNV
;
A
#
# COMPACT_ATOMS: atom_id res chain seq x y z
N ILE A 1 30.08 19.37 -7.58
CA ILE A 1 29.05 18.35 -7.88
C ILE A 1 28.33 18.07 -6.57
N VAL A 2 27.03 18.37 -6.47
CA VAL A 2 26.24 18.15 -5.25
C VAL A 2 25.83 16.68 -5.22
N ASN A 3 25.95 16.02 -4.07
CA ASN A 3 25.48 14.65 -3.89
C ASN A 3 23.96 14.58 -4.09
N SER A 4 23.48 13.64 -4.91
CA SER A 4 22.05 13.44 -5.16
C SER A 4 21.25 13.25 -3.87
N TYR A 5 21.82 12.57 -2.86
CA TYR A 5 21.21 12.38 -1.55
C TYR A 5 20.85 13.71 -0.87
N THR A 6 21.78 14.66 -0.89
CA THR A 6 21.60 15.99 -0.28
C THR A 6 20.62 16.82 -1.10
N TYR A 7 20.69 16.72 -2.42
CA TYR A 7 19.80 17.45 -3.32
C TYR A 7 18.33 17.00 -3.17
N VAL A 8 18.08 15.70 -3.13
CA VAL A 8 16.74 15.12 -2.94
C VAL A 8 16.17 15.46 -1.57
N LYS A 9 17.00 15.45 -0.52
CA LYS A 9 16.58 15.90 0.81
C LYS A 9 16.14 17.37 0.80
N ALA A 10 16.92 18.25 0.17
CA ALA A 10 16.59 19.67 0.08
C ALA A 10 15.26 19.90 -0.65
N ILE A 11 14.99 19.18 -1.75
CA ILE A 11 13.70 19.25 -2.45
C ILE A 11 12.55 18.88 -1.51
N ALA A 12 12.68 17.82 -0.72
CA ALA A 12 11.63 17.42 0.21
C ALA A 12 11.40 18.47 1.32
N GLU A 13 12.46 19.10 1.83
CA GLU A 13 12.36 20.17 2.83
C GLU A 13 11.64 21.40 2.26
N GLU A 14 11.97 21.80 1.03
CA GLU A 14 11.30 22.89 0.31
C GLU A 14 9.82 22.59 0.03
N LEU A 15 9.50 21.39 -0.47
CA LEU A 15 8.11 20.99 -0.72
C LEU A 15 7.29 20.97 0.57
N ARG A 16 7.86 20.52 1.68
CA ARG A 16 7.22 20.58 3.00
C ARG A 16 7.02 22.04 3.42
N GLY A 17 8.05 22.88 3.27
CA GLY A 17 7.98 24.31 3.57
C GLY A 17 6.84 24.99 2.82
N LEU A 18 6.73 24.72 1.52
CA LEU A 18 5.66 25.23 0.67
C LEU A 18 4.27 24.76 1.11
N ALA A 19 4.10 23.47 1.44
CA ALA A 19 2.84 22.92 1.93
C ALA A 19 2.38 23.63 3.22
N VAL A 20 3.32 23.87 4.14
CA VAL A 20 3.06 24.54 5.43
C VAL A 20 2.74 26.02 5.22
N GLU A 21 3.51 26.72 4.39
CA GLU A 21 3.33 28.15 4.11
C GLU A 21 1.99 28.43 3.42
N CYS A 22 1.67 27.64 2.39
CA CYS A 22 0.43 27.81 1.62
C CYS A 22 -0.78 27.12 2.25
N ASN A 23 -0.58 26.33 3.31
CA ASN A 23 -1.62 25.54 3.97
C ASN A 23 -2.41 24.65 2.99
N VAL A 24 -1.69 23.91 2.14
CA VAL A 24 -2.26 22.99 1.14
C VAL A 24 -1.65 21.60 1.26
N PRO A 25 -2.43 20.53 1.00
CA PRO A 25 -1.87 19.19 0.96
C PRO A 25 -1.01 19.01 -0.29
N ILE A 26 0.23 18.57 -0.12
CA ILE A 26 1.12 18.16 -1.20
C ILE A 26 1.35 16.66 -1.11
N VAL A 27 1.02 15.96 -2.19
CA VAL A 27 1.25 14.52 -2.34
C VAL A 27 2.30 14.32 -3.43
N THR A 28 3.30 13.51 -3.14
CA THR A 28 4.35 13.13 -4.10
C THR A 28 4.61 11.63 -4.01
N ALA A 29 5.16 11.06 -5.08
CA ALA A 29 5.53 9.66 -5.16
C ALA A 29 7.05 9.52 -5.22
N THR A 30 7.56 8.46 -4.60
CA THR A 30 8.96 8.05 -4.70
C THR A 30 9.02 6.57 -5.06
N GLN A 31 10.14 6.16 -5.64
CA GLN A 31 10.38 4.77 -6.02
C GLN A 31 10.97 4.01 -4.84
N THR A 32 10.80 2.68 -4.83
CA THR A 32 11.52 1.80 -3.92
C THR A 32 12.91 1.50 -4.47
N THR A 33 13.81 1.02 -3.61
CA THR A 33 15.12 0.49 -4.01
C THR A 33 14.95 -0.80 -4.82
N ARG A 34 16.03 -1.26 -5.46
CA ARG A 34 16.00 -2.55 -6.17
C ARG A 34 15.64 -3.73 -5.25
N SER A 35 16.07 -3.68 -3.99
CA SER A 35 15.68 -4.68 -2.99
C SER A 35 14.22 -4.52 -2.56
N GLY A 36 13.76 -3.28 -2.39
CA GLY A 36 12.37 -2.98 -2.02
C GLY A 36 11.35 -3.30 -3.12
N TYR A 37 11.75 -3.33 -4.39
CA TYR A 37 10.85 -3.60 -5.52
C TYR A 37 10.19 -4.99 -5.45
N GLY A 38 10.92 -6.02 -5.02
CA GLY A 38 10.41 -7.38 -4.88
C GLY A 38 9.90 -7.71 -3.48
N ASN A 39 9.91 -6.74 -2.55
CA ASN A 39 9.54 -6.97 -1.16
C ASN A 39 8.01 -6.95 -1.00
N SER A 40 7.45 -8.03 -0.45
CA SER A 40 6.02 -8.10 -0.10
C SER A 40 5.68 -7.32 1.18
N ASP A 41 6.69 -6.87 1.94
CA ASP A 41 6.53 -6.07 3.15
C ASP A 41 7.52 -4.89 3.23
N PRO A 42 7.43 -3.89 2.34
CA PRO A 42 8.36 -2.76 2.31
C PRO A 42 8.34 -1.92 3.59
N ASP A 43 9.49 -1.36 3.95
CA ASP A 43 9.64 -0.42 5.06
C ASP A 43 10.22 0.94 4.64
N LEU A 44 10.52 1.82 5.61
CA LEU A 44 11.04 3.17 5.31
C LEU A 44 12.45 3.12 4.66
N THR A 45 13.23 2.08 4.93
CA THR A 45 14.59 1.90 4.39
C THR A 45 14.59 1.45 2.93
N ASP A 46 13.46 0.92 2.45
CA ASP A 46 13.25 0.57 1.05
C ASP A 46 12.99 1.78 0.14
N THR A 47 13.04 3.01 0.67
CA THR A 47 12.89 4.25 -0.13
C THR A 47 14.15 4.54 -0.95
N SER A 48 14.00 4.73 -2.27
CA SER A 48 15.12 5.11 -3.13
C SER A 48 15.62 6.53 -2.88
N GLU A 49 16.84 6.80 -3.39
CA GLU A 49 17.55 8.08 -3.40
C GLU A 49 18.02 8.61 -2.04
N SER A 50 17.13 8.70 -1.05
CA SER A 50 17.47 9.32 0.22
C SER A 50 16.52 8.91 1.35
N PHE A 51 17.11 8.49 2.48
CA PHE A 51 16.39 8.36 3.75
C PHE A 51 15.98 9.74 4.34
N GLY A 52 16.41 10.84 3.70
CA GLY A 52 15.86 12.17 3.97
C GLY A 52 14.38 12.30 3.59
N LEU A 53 13.91 11.58 2.56
CA LEU A 53 12.50 11.67 2.14
C LEU A 53 11.55 11.18 3.23
N PRO A 54 11.71 9.96 3.78
CA PRO A 54 10.82 9.48 4.84
C PRO A 54 10.98 10.28 6.13
N ALA A 55 12.17 10.85 6.39
CA ALA A 55 12.39 11.72 7.56
C ALA A 55 11.59 13.02 7.46
N THR A 56 11.54 13.64 6.28
CA THR A 56 10.84 14.91 6.03
C THR A 56 9.34 14.73 5.83
N ALA A 57 8.89 13.62 5.25
CA ALA A 57 7.46 13.37 5.06
C ALA A 57 6.68 13.32 6.39
N ASP A 58 5.44 13.79 6.37
CA ASP A 58 4.48 13.69 7.47
C ASP A 58 3.69 12.38 7.43
N PHE A 59 3.33 11.94 6.23
CA PHE A 59 2.61 10.70 5.99
C PHE A 59 3.27 9.97 4.82
N MET A 60 3.45 8.66 4.96
CA MET A 60 4.04 7.81 3.92
C MET A 60 3.38 6.44 3.96
N PHE A 61 3.04 5.93 2.79
CA PHE A 61 2.50 4.61 2.59
C PHE A 61 3.13 3.96 1.37
N ALA A 62 3.16 2.64 1.36
CA ALA A 62 3.57 1.83 0.22
C ALA A 62 2.36 1.17 -0.43
N LEU A 63 2.44 1.00 -1.74
CA LEU A 63 1.53 0.18 -2.52
C LEU A 63 2.25 -1.13 -2.82
N ILE A 64 1.61 -2.25 -2.49
CA ILE A 64 2.14 -3.59 -2.64
C ILE A 64 1.22 -4.35 -3.59
N SER A 65 1.80 -4.96 -4.61
CA SER A 65 1.11 -5.76 -5.61
C SER A 65 1.92 -7.03 -5.82
N THR A 66 1.68 -8.06 -5.01
CA THR A 66 2.25 -9.39 -5.25
C THR A 66 1.48 -10.08 -6.38
N ASP A 67 2.03 -11.16 -6.92
CA ASP A 67 1.40 -11.94 -8.00
C ASP A 67 0.01 -12.45 -7.58
N GLU A 68 -0.17 -12.84 -6.31
CA GLU A 68 -1.45 -13.30 -5.77
C GLU A 68 -2.47 -12.16 -5.69
N LEU A 69 -2.05 -10.97 -5.25
CA LEU A 69 -2.91 -9.79 -5.19
C LEU A 69 -3.33 -9.34 -6.59
N GLU A 70 -2.39 -9.39 -7.54
CA GLU A 70 -2.66 -9.04 -8.92
C GLU A 70 -3.67 -10.00 -9.57
N GLN A 71 -3.55 -11.31 -9.33
CA GLN A 71 -4.53 -12.31 -9.78
C GLN A 71 -5.93 -12.07 -9.22
N GLN A 72 -6.02 -11.53 -8.00
CA GLN A 72 -7.29 -11.15 -7.36
C GLN A 72 -7.81 -9.78 -7.79
N GLY A 73 -7.06 -9.03 -8.60
CA GLY A 73 -7.41 -7.66 -8.97
C GLY A 73 -7.40 -6.72 -7.77
N ARG A 74 -6.42 -6.88 -6.87
CA ARG A 74 -6.29 -6.12 -5.61
C ARG A 74 -4.88 -5.54 -5.47
N ILE A 75 -4.77 -4.51 -4.65
CA ILE A 75 -3.51 -3.94 -4.16
C ILE A 75 -3.59 -3.79 -2.65
N MET A 76 -2.47 -3.98 -1.97
CA MET A 76 -2.37 -3.73 -0.54
C MET A 76 -1.73 -2.36 -0.30
N VAL A 77 -2.34 -1.55 0.55
CA VAL A 77 -1.78 -0.28 1.02
C VAL A 77 -1.24 -0.49 2.41
N LYS A 78 0.06 -0.24 2.60
CA LYS A 78 0.73 -0.32 3.91
C LYS A 78 1.14 1.08 4.35
N GLN A 79 0.63 1.55 5.48
CA GLN A 79 1.11 2.78 6.11
C GLN A 79 2.52 2.54 6.68
N LEU A 80 3.50 3.31 6.20
CA LEU A 80 4.89 3.26 6.67
C LEU A 80 5.13 4.28 7.78
N LYS A 81 4.52 5.46 7.67
CA LYS A 81 4.70 6.56 8.63
C LYS A 81 3.46 7.43 8.71
N ASN A 82 3.14 7.86 9.93
CA ASN A 82 2.22 8.96 10.19
C ASN A 82 2.78 9.77 11.38
N ARG A 83 3.08 11.05 11.17
CA ARG A 83 3.65 11.91 12.20
C ARG A 83 2.63 12.30 13.28
N TYR A 84 1.34 12.30 12.95
CA TYR A 84 0.30 12.92 13.77
C TYR A 84 -0.67 11.92 14.41
N ASN A 85 -0.62 10.62 14.05
CA ASN A 85 -1.45 9.57 14.65
C ASN A 85 -0.65 8.29 14.91
N GLU A 86 -1.10 7.48 15.89
CA GLU A 86 -0.54 6.15 16.13
C GLU A 86 -0.89 5.16 15.00
N THR A 87 0.11 4.39 14.57
CA THR A 87 0.04 3.41 13.46
C THR A 87 -0.71 2.12 13.82
N ALA A 88 -1.34 2.04 15.00
CA ALA A 88 -1.78 0.77 15.59
C ALA A 88 -3.07 0.17 14.97
N ALA A 89 -4.00 0.99 14.45
CA ALA A 89 -5.34 0.52 14.11
C ALA A 89 -5.55 0.12 12.63
N SER A 90 -4.73 0.59 11.68
CA SER A 90 -4.96 0.34 10.25
C SER A 90 -3.66 0.38 9.44
N ARG A 91 -2.67 -0.42 9.87
CA ARG A 91 -1.33 -0.40 9.25
C ARG A 91 -1.33 -0.93 7.82
N LYS A 92 -2.25 -1.82 7.48
CA LYS A 92 -2.42 -2.44 6.17
C LYS A 92 -3.89 -2.55 5.83
N PHE A 93 -4.27 -2.25 4.60
CA PHE A 93 -5.62 -2.45 4.10
C PHE A 93 -5.61 -2.75 2.60
N MET A 94 -6.68 -3.37 2.11
CA MET A 94 -6.81 -3.80 0.72
C MET A 94 -7.66 -2.84 -0.08
N VAL A 95 -7.27 -2.61 -1.33
CA VAL A 95 -8.05 -1.83 -2.31
C VAL A 95 -8.16 -2.64 -3.59
N GLY A 96 -9.36 -2.73 -4.15
CA GLY A 96 -9.60 -3.39 -5.42
C GLY A 96 -9.18 -2.50 -6.59
N ILE A 97 -8.67 -3.09 -7.67
CA ILE A 97 -8.28 -2.38 -8.89
C ILE A 97 -8.94 -3.00 -10.14
N ASP A 98 -9.71 -2.20 -10.87
CA ASP A 98 -10.15 -2.51 -12.24
C ASP A 98 -9.13 -1.92 -13.22
N ARG A 99 -8.19 -2.77 -13.69
CA ARG A 99 -7.11 -2.36 -14.62
C ARG A 99 -7.63 -1.92 -15.99
N SER A 100 -8.78 -2.43 -16.42
CA SER A 100 -9.38 -2.03 -17.70
C SER A 100 -9.89 -0.59 -17.68
N LYS A 101 -10.31 -0.11 -16.50
CA LYS A 101 -10.83 1.24 -16.30
C LYS A 101 -9.89 2.15 -15.51
N MET A 102 -8.77 1.63 -15.02
CA MET A 102 -7.86 2.31 -14.09
C MET A 102 -8.60 2.87 -12.87
N ARG A 103 -9.50 2.07 -12.28
CA ARG A 103 -10.34 2.49 -11.14
C ARG A 103 -10.03 1.69 -9.90
N LEU A 104 -9.95 2.40 -8.77
CA LEU A 104 -9.89 1.80 -7.45
C LEU A 104 -11.30 1.65 -6.88
N TYR A 105 -11.55 0.59 -6.13
CA TYR A 105 -12.83 0.33 -5.46
C TYR A 105 -12.61 -0.32 -4.09
N ASP A 106 -13.58 -0.12 -3.19
CA ASP A 106 -13.52 -0.69 -1.84
C ASP A 106 -13.74 -2.21 -1.88
N VAL A 107 -12.88 -2.93 -1.17
CA VAL A 107 -13.06 -4.39 -0.97
C VAL A 107 -13.94 -4.58 0.27
N ALA A 108 -14.95 -5.45 0.18
CA ALA A 108 -15.81 -5.76 1.33
C ALA A 108 -14.98 -6.30 2.52
N GLU A 109 -15.38 -5.92 3.76
CA GLU A 109 -14.63 -6.16 5.00
C GLU A 109 -14.36 -7.64 5.31
N ASP A 110 -15.11 -8.58 4.74
CA ASP A 110 -14.87 -10.03 4.90
C ASP A 110 -13.50 -10.49 4.35
N ALA A 111 -12.81 -9.63 3.57
CA ALA A 111 -11.45 -9.87 3.08
C ALA A 111 -10.34 -9.33 4.01
N SER A 112 -10.69 -8.65 5.11
CA SER A 112 -9.74 -8.08 6.09
C SER A 112 -9.15 -9.13 7.03
N ASP A 113 -9.81 -10.28 7.16
CA ASP A 113 -9.43 -11.37 8.06
C ASP A 113 -8.30 -12.27 7.48
N ILE A 114 -7.56 -11.79 6.49
CA ILE A 114 -6.28 -12.42 6.15
C ILE A 114 -5.28 -12.00 7.22
N ASN A 115 -5.22 -12.80 8.28
CA ASN A 115 -4.28 -12.66 9.38
C ASN A 115 -2.87 -13.01 8.87
N ILE A 116 -2.26 -12.07 8.15
CA ILE A 116 -0.91 -12.12 7.55
C ILE A 116 0.24 -12.26 8.57
N ASN A 117 -0.06 -12.58 9.83
CA ASN A 117 0.90 -12.99 10.85
C ASN A 117 1.09 -14.51 10.92
N GLN A 118 0.37 -15.31 10.12
CA GLN A 118 0.64 -16.75 9.99
C GLN A 118 1.61 -17.04 8.84
N GLU A 119 2.66 -17.79 9.15
CA GLU A 119 3.77 -18.16 8.26
C GLU A 119 3.41 -19.14 7.13
N ASP A 120 2.13 -19.46 6.88
CA ASP A 120 1.73 -20.29 5.74
C ASP A 120 0.28 -20.00 5.29
N PRO A 121 0.07 -19.23 4.20
CA PRO A 121 -1.25 -18.89 3.68
C PRO A 121 -1.97 -20.04 2.94
N GLY A 122 -1.35 -21.21 2.75
CA GLY A 122 -1.80 -22.21 1.78
C GLY A 122 -3.18 -22.84 2.05
N GLU A 123 -3.57 -22.99 3.32
CA GLU A 123 -4.76 -23.76 3.68
C GLU A 123 -6.05 -22.93 3.76
N GLU A 124 -5.99 -21.66 4.20
CA GLU A 124 -7.17 -20.80 4.34
C GLU A 124 -7.71 -20.29 2.98
N PHE A 125 -6.83 -20.10 1.99
CA PHE A 125 -7.23 -19.68 0.63
C PHE A 125 -8.09 -20.72 -0.10
N SER A 126 -7.90 -22.01 0.19
CA SER A 126 -8.64 -23.10 -0.44
C SER A 126 -10.10 -23.17 0.04
N GLN A 127 -10.35 -22.84 1.31
CA GLN A 127 -11.71 -22.81 1.88
C GLN A 127 -12.52 -21.59 1.40
N PHE A 128 -11.85 -20.47 1.12
CA PHE A 128 -12.51 -19.26 0.64
C PHE A 128 -13.06 -19.40 -0.79
N THR A 129 -12.30 -20.05 -1.68
CA THR A 129 -12.71 -20.32 -3.07
C THR A 129 -13.95 -21.22 -3.13
N GLN A 130 -14.10 -22.17 -2.20
CA GLN A 130 -15.29 -23.02 -2.12
C GLN A 130 -16.52 -22.25 -1.63
N THR A 131 -16.35 -21.27 -0.73
CA THR A 131 -17.44 -20.48 -0.17
C THR A 131 -18.01 -19.50 -1.20
N GLN A 132 -17.15 -18.83 -1.97
CA GLN A 132 -17.54 -17.98 -3.11
C GLN A 132 -18.33 -18.77 -4.17
N ASN A 133 -17.86 -19.98 -4.52
CA ASN A 133 -18.55 -20.86 -5.48
C ASN A 133 -19.89 -21.40 -4.97
N ARG A 134 -20.08 -21.50 -3.65
CA ARG A 134 -21.39 -21.86 -3.07
C ARG A 134 -22.36 -20.70 -3.15
N LEU A 135 -21.91 -19.48 -2.84
CA LEU A 135 -22.75 -18.28 -2.87
C LEU A 135 -23.19 -17.91 -4.29
N SER A 136 -22.32 -18.08 -5.29
CA SER A 136 -22.68 -17.86 -6.71
C SER A 136 -23.73 -18.88 -7.19
N LYS A 137 -23.60 -20.16 -6.83
CA LYS A 137 -24.62 -21.19 -7.13
C LYS A 137 -25.96 -20.93 -6.47
N PHE A 138 -25.98 -20.34 -5.27
CA PHE A 138 -27.24 -19.95 -4.61
C PHE A 138 -27.91 -18.74 -5.29
N ALA A 139 -27.13 -17.82 -5.85
CA ALA A 139 -27.65 -16.66 -6.59
C ALA A 139 -28.28 -17.06 -7.94
N GLU A 140 -27.77 -18.10 -8.60
CA GLU A 140 -28.33 -18.63 -9.86
C GLU A 140 -29.68 -19.35 -9.68
N TRP A 141 -30.03 -19.78 -8.46
CA TRP A 141 -31.26 -20.55 -8.19
C TRP A 141 -32.50 -19.68 -7.97
N ASN A 142 -32.34 -18.35 -7.88
CA ASN A 142 -33.43 -17.40 -7.68
C ASN A 142 -33.93 -16.72 -8.98
N VAL A 143 -33.94 -17.45 -10.10
CA VAL A 143 -34.65 -17.09 -11.34
C VAL A 143 -35.63 -18.20 -11.71
#